data_AF-A0A3N4KV12-F1
#
_entry.id   AF-A0A3N4KV12-F1
#
_cell.length_a   1.000
_cell.length_b   1.000
_cell.length_c   1.000
_cell.angle_alpha   90.00
_cell.angle_beta   90.00
_cell.angle_gamma   90.00
#
_symmetry.space_group_name_H-M   'P 1'
#
loop_
_entity.id
_entity.type
_entity.pdbx_description
1 polymer ?
#
loop_
_entity_poly.entity_id
_entity_poly.type
_entity_poly.pdbx_seq_one_letter_code
_entity_poly.pdbx_strand_id
1 'polypeptide(L)'
;MSKSSKSSSKHLPNDPTTLSSTLFTTILLFDTISTHKTHSKKHQSLLLQLSIERLFLITWGKTLGLLRDKGHNPRPLDARLNSIETRNVITNLLTLIAGGFSERGGLERLRDDEVIVTREGFEWTHVNLRCLSKKLQKKAAAKKKVFWVVSDRSRFSALVKEIRGYNESLNRVLPAG
;
A
#
# COMPACT_ATOMS: atom_id res chain seq x y z
N MET A 1 32.09 38.33 8.89
CA MET A 1 31.89 36.90 9.23
C MET A 1 30.49 36.73 9.79
N SER A 2 29.52 36.26 9.00
CA SER A 2 28.16 35.97 9.49
C SER A 2 27.83 34.52 9.13
N LYS A 3 27.94 33.62 10.11
CA LYS A 3 27.47 32.25 10.00
C LYS A 3 25.95 32.27 10.21
N SER A 4 25.20 32.10 9.12
CA SER A 4 23.75 31.84 9.19
C SER A 4 23.53 30.37 9.54
N SER A 5 22.95 30.14 10.72
CA SER A 5 22.61 28.84 11.26
C SER A 5 21.53 28.16 10.41
N LYS A 6 21.89 27.09 9.70
CA LYS A 6 20.93 26.16 9.10
C LYS A 6 20.22 25.40 10.22
N SER A 7 18.99 25.82 10.53
CA SER A 7 18.04 25.03 11.32
C SER A 7 17.70 23.76 10.54
N SER A 8 18.25 22.63 10.97
CA SER A 8 17.80 21.31 10.53
C SER A 8 16.45 21.03 11.17
N SER A 9 15.37 21.27 10.41
CA SER A 9 14.03 20.80 10.75
C SER A 9 14.04 19.28 10.78
N LYS A 10 14.13 18.71 11.98
CA LYS A 10 13.91 17.28 12.22
C LYS A 10 12.43 17.03 11.95
N HIS A 11 12.10 16.41 10.81
CA HIS A 11 10.75 15.95 10.52
C HIS A 11 10.26 15.08 11.69
N LEU A 12 9.25 15.55 12.43
CA LEU A 12 8.60 14.74 13.44
C LEU A 12 7.97 13.51 12.74
N PRO A 13 8.06 12.30 13.34
CA PRO A 13 7.51 11.08 12.76
C PRO A 13 5.99 11.12 12.51
N ASN A 14 5.31 12.17 12.99
CA ASN A 14 3.86 12.29 13.02
C ASN A 14 3.35 13.52 12.23
N ASP A 15 4.11 14.01 11.25
CA ASP A 15 3.65 15.06 10.32
C ASP A 15 2.74 14.44 9.22
N PRO A 16 1.68 15.14 8.73
CA PRO A 16 0.84 14.62 7.64
C PRO A 16 1.61 14.22 6.37
N THR A 17 2.78 14.81 6.13
CA THR A 17 3.68 14.41 5.03
C THR A 17 4.24 13.01 5.24
N THR A 18 4.65 12.69 6.47
CA THR A 18 5.15 11.36 6.85
C THR A 18 4.04 10.32 6.72
N LEU A 19 2.84 10.63 7.22
CA LEU A 19 1.68 9.74 7.09
C LEU A 19 1.33 9.43 5.62
N SER A 20 1.33 10.46 4.77
CA SER A 20 1.10 10.30 3.32
C SER A 20 2.17 9.42 2.67
N SER A 21 3.43 9.58 3.07
CA SER A 21 4.54 8.76 2.58
C SER A 21 4.45 7.30 3.04
N THR A 22 4.06 7.06 4.29
CA THR A 22 3.84 5.71 4.84
C THR A 22 2.71 5.02 4.08
N LEU A 23 1.55 5.67 3.93
CA LEU A 23 0.42 5.13 3.17
C LEU A 23 0.83 4.78 1.72
N PHE A 24 1.54 5.70 1.06
CA PHE A 24 2.03 5.49 -0.29
C PHE A 24 2.95 4.26 -0.38
N THR A 25 3.92 4.15 0.52
CA THR A 25 4.87 3.03 0.57
C THR A 25 4.15 1.71 0.82
N THR A 26 3.20 1.69 1.76
CA THR A 26 2.35 0.52 2.04
C THR A 26 1.59 0.09 0.78
N ILE A 27 0.96 1.02 0.04
CA ILE A 27 0.26 0.71 -1.22
C ILE A 27 1.20 0.11 -2.28
N LEU A 28 2.46 0.54 -2.33
CA LEU A 28 3.43 0.02 -3.29
C LEU A 28 3.85 -1.42 -2.99
N LEU A 29 3.84 -1.85 -1.72
CA LEU A 29 4.18 -3.23 -1.34
C LEU A 29 3.23 -4.24 -1.98
N PHE A 30 1.95 -3.91 -2.13
CA PHE A 30 1.00 -4.78 -2.81
C PHE A 30 1.38 -5.08 -4.27
N ASP A 31 2.05 -4.14 -4.96
CA ASP A 31 2.48 -4.37 -6.35
C ASP A 31 3.67 -5.34 -6.46
N THR A 32 4.31 -5.68 -5.33
CA THR A 32 5.42 -6.63 -5.29
C THR A 32 4.94 -8.08 -5.25
N ILE A 33 3.66 -8.33 -4.93
CA ILE A 33 3.09 -9.68 -4.89
C ILE A 33 2.61 -10.10 -6.27
N SER A 34 2.86 -11.36 -6.63
CA SER A 34 2.45 -12.02 -7.86
C SER A 34 2.17 -13.51 -7.61
N THR A 35 1.70 -14.23 -8.62
CA THR A 35 1.52 -15.68 -8.57
C THR A 35 2.27 -16.36 -9.70
N HIS A 36 2.71 -17.60 -9.49
CA HIS A 36 3.29 -18.42 -10.54
C HIS A 36 2.25 -18.79 -11.61
N LYS A 37 2.71 -19.04 -12.86
CA LYS A 37 1.83 -19.33 -14.01
C LYS A 37 0.97 -20.59 -13.84
N THR A 38 1.41 -21.50 -12.99
CA THR A 38 0.78 -22.82 -12.77
C THR A 38 -0.27 -22.83 -11.66
N HIS A 39 -0.54 -21.68 -11.00
CA HIS A 39 -1.39 -21.66 -9.81
C HIS A 39 -2.89 -21.71 -10.13
N SER A 40 -3.60 -22.50 -9.32
CA SER A 40 -5.03 -22.77 -9.43
C SER A 40 -5.92 -21.53 -9.26
N LYS A 41 -7.17 -21.58 -9.74
CA LYS A 41 -8.20 -20.53 -9.57
C LYS A 41 -8.30 -19.97 -8.13
N LYS A 42 -7.99 -20.80 -7.11
CA LYS A 42 -7.98 -20.40 -5.69
C LYS A 42 -6.90 -19.36 -5.36
N HIS A 43 -5.74 -19.40 -6.01
CA HIS A 43 -4.68 -18.39 -5.83
C HIS A 43 -5.06 -17.05 -6.47
N GLN A 44 -5.72 -17.11 -7.64
CA GLN A 44 -6.24 -15.92 -8.32
C GLN A 44 -7.30 -15.20 -7.47
N SER A 45 -8.19 -15.96 -6.82
CA SER A 45 -9.17 -15.40 -5.88
C SER A 45 -8.52 -14.66 -4.72
N LEU A 46 -7.45 -15.21 -4.13
CA LEU A 46 -6.71 -14.54 -3.05
C LEU A 46 -5.99 -13.27 -3.53
N LEU A 47 -5.44 -13.26 -4.75
CA LEU A 47 -4.90 -12.04 -5.35
C LEU A 47 -5.98 -10.97 -5.58
N LEU A 48 -7.20 -11.37 -5.95
CA LEU A 48 -8.31 -10.41 -6.06
C LEU A 48 -8.60 -9.76 -4.72
N GLN A 49 -8.72 -10.59 -3.68
CA GLN A 49 -9.02 -10.11 -2.34
C GLN A 49 -7.94 -9.14 -1.87
N LEU A 50 -6.66 -9.48 -2.06
CA LEU A 50 -5.55 -8.57 -1.79
C LEU A 50 -5.65 -7.26 -2.60
N SER A 51 -6.09 -7.34 -3.86
CA SER A 51 -6.30 -6.16 -4.71
C SER A 51 -7.45 -5.27 -4.24
N ILE A 52 -8.51 -5.86 -3.68
CA ILE A 52 -9.62 -5.14 -3.04
C ILE A 52 -9.10 -4.39 -1.80
N GLU A 53 -8.31 -5.05 -0.95
CA GLU A 53 -7.71 -4.41 0.23
C GLU A 53 -6.80 -3.24 -0.15
N ARG A 54 -6.09 -3.35 -1.28
CA ARG A 54 -5.30 -2.25 -1.83
C ARG A 54 -6.17 -1.09 -2.33
N LEU A 55 -7.25 -1.40 -3.04
CA LEU A 55 -8.18 -0.39 -3.55
C LEU A 55 -8.81 0.39 -2.39
N PHE A 56 -9.16 -0.30 -1.30
CA PHE A 56 -9.62 0.34 -0.07
C PHE A 56 -8.62 1.42 0.40
N LEU A 57 -7.33 1.08 0.57
CA LEU A 57 -6.31 2.05 1.01
C LEU A 57 -6.15 3.24 0.06
N ILE A 58 -6.25 3.02 -1.26
CA ILE A 58 -6.19 4.09 -2.26
C ILE A 58 -7.40 5.01 -2.13
N THR A 59 -8.60 4.45 -2.08
CA THR A 59 -9.85 5.24 -1.98
C THR A 59 -9.90 5.99 -0.65
N TRP A 60 -9.62 5.30 0.46
CA TRP A 60 -9.53 5.88 1.79
C TRP A 60 -8.53 7.04 1.85
N GLY A 61 -7.33 6.84 1.31
CA GLY A 61 -6.31 7.88 1.23
C GLY A 61 -6.72 9.09 0.39
N LYS A 62 -7.41 8.86 -0.74
CA LYS A 62 -7.96 9.95 -1.56
C LYS A 62 -9.06 10.73 -0.84
N THR A 63 -9.98 10.03 -0.18
CA THR A 63 -11.10 10.65 0.57
C THR A 63 -10.60 11.56 1.68
N LEU A 64 -9.47 11.22 2.31
CA LEU A 64 -8.87 11.99 3.39
C LEU A 64 -7.89 13.09 2.92
N GLY A 65 -7.65 13.22 1.62
CA GLY A 65 -6.68 14.18 1.07
C GLY A 65 -5.20 13.75 1.25
N LEU A 66 -4.94 12.51 1.67
CA LEU A 66 -3.58 11.95 1.81
C LEU A 66 -2.97 11.54 0.46
N LEU A 67 -3.82 11.18 -0.51
CA LEU A 67 -3.41 10.84 -1.87
C LEU A 67 -3.98 11.86 -2.86
N ARG A 68 -3.12 12.35 -3.76
CA ARG A 68 -3.53 13.28 -4.82
C ARG A 68 -4.07 12.52 -6.01
N ASP A 69 -5.24 12.95 -6.52
CA ASP A 69 -5.69 12.54 -7.84
C ASP A 69 -5.04 13.42 -8.92
N LYS A 70 -4.65 12.83 -10.05
CA LYS A 70 -4.06 13.61 -11.14
C LYS A 70 -5.18 14.25 -11.95
N GLY A 71 -5.16 15.58 -12.07
CA GLY A 71 -6.12 16.34 -12.88
C GLY A 71 -7.39 16.76 -12.15
N HIS A 72 -7.49 16.54 -10.84
CA HIS A 72 -8.53 17.13 -10.00
C HIS A 72 -7.88 18.07 -8.98
N ASN A 73 -8.64 19.06 -8.52
CA ASN A 73 -8.17 19.93 -7.43
C ASN A 73 -7.82 19.06 -6.21
N PRO A 74 -6.67 19.33 -5.54
CA PRO A 74 -6.30 18.60 -4.33
C PRO A 74 -7.44 18.71 -3.31
N ARG A 75 -7.94 17.56 -2.85
CA ARG A 75 -8.88 17.55 -1.74
C ARG A 75 -8.16 18.10 -0.49
N PRO A 76 -8.79 18.98 0.30
CA PRO A 76 -8.24 19.40 1.59
C PRO A 76 -7.97 18.20 2.50
N LEU A 77 -6.94 18.28 3.33
CA LEU A 77 -6.66 17.27 4.33
C LEU A 77 -7.84 17.20 5.31
N ASP A 78 -8.30 15.98 5.63
CA ASP A 78 -9.36 15.79 6.62
C ASP A 78 -8.95 16.38 7.98
N ALA A 79 -9.80 17.24 8.56
CA ALA A 79 -9.49 17.95 9.80
C ALA A 79 -9.20 17.02 10.99
N ARG A 80 -9.75 15.79 11.00
CA ARG A 80 -9.50 14.79 12.04
C ARG A 80 -8.05 14.32 12.06
N LEU A 81 -7.34 14.44 10.94
CA LEU A 81 -5.91 14.18 10.86
C LEU A 81 -5.07 15.23 11.57
N ASN A 82 -5.65 16.30 12.11
CA ASN A 82 -4.94 17.24 12.99
C ASN A 82 -4.65 16.66 14.39
N SER A 83 -5.38 15.63 14.81
CA SER A 83 -5.07 14.89 16.05
C SER A 83 -3.82 14.03 15.88
N ILE A 84 -2.87 14.19 16.80
CA ILE A 84 -1.63 13.39 16.80
C ILE A 84 -1.91 11.93 17.15
N GLU A 85 -2.89 11.67 18.01
CA GLU A 85 -3.35 10.35 18.43
C GLU A 85 -3.89 9.59 17.21
N THR A 86 -4.77 10.23 16.43
CA THR A 86 -5.31 9.69 15.18
C THR A 86 -4.19 9.35 14.20
N ARG A 87 -3.23 10.26 13.99
CA ARG A 87 -2.10 10.01 13.08
C ARG A 87 -1.21 8.85 13.56
N ASN A 88 -0.96 8.75 14.86
CA ASN A 88 -0.16 7.66 15.44
C ASN A 88 -0.82 6.30 15.23
N VAL A 89 -2.12 6.19 15.54
CA VAL A 89 -2.88 4.94 15.35
C VAL A 89 -2.86 4.51 13.89
N ILE A 90 -3.13 5.45 12.97
CA ILE A 90 -3.10 5.17 11.53
C ILE A 90 -1.69 4.74 11.08
N THR A 91 -0.65 5.44 11.54
CA THR A 91 0.74 5.13 11.17
C THR A 91 1.14 3.73 11.65
N ASN A 92 0.74 3.35 12.86
CA ASN A 92 0.98 2.02 13.41
C ASN A 92 0.23 0.94 12.61
N LEU A 93 -1.04 1.16 12.27
CA LEU A 93 -1.81 0.24 11.43
C LEU A 93 -1.18 0.06 10.03
N LEU A 94 -0.73 1.14 9.40
CA LEU A 94 -0.05 1.07 8.10
C LEU A 94 1.31 0.35 8.19
N THR A 95 2.00 0.50 9.33
CA THR A 95 3.26 -0.21 9.60
C THR A 95 3.01 -1.70 9.81
N LEU A 96 1.95 -2.08 10.51
CA LEU A 96 1.55 -3.49 10.68
C LEU A 96 1.17 -4.12 9.33
N ILE A 97 0.38 -3.42 8.51
CA ILE A 97 0.08 -3.86 7.14
C ILE A 97 1.38 -4.07 6.35
N ALA A 98 2.31 -3.12 6.39
CA ALA A 98 3.60 -3.22 5.70
C ALA A 98 4.48 -4.37 6.24
N GLY A 99 4.46 -4.58 7.56
CA GLY A 99 5.16 -5.67 8.25
C GLY A 99 4.67 -7.05 7.81
N GLY A 100 3.35 -7.21 7.57
CA GLY A 100 2.78 -8.45 7.05
C GLY A 100 3.38 -8.91 5.71
N PHE A 101 3.87 -7.97 4.88
CA PHE A 101 4.60 -8.30 3.64
C PHE A 101 6.05 -8.73 3.90
N SER A 102 6.65 -8.28 5.00
CA SER A 102 8.05 -8.58 5.37
C SER A 102 8.18 -9.89 6.15
N GLU A 103 7.16 -10.28 6.91
CA GLU A 103 7.16 -11.49 7.76
C GLU A 103 6.71 -12.79 7.07
N ARG A 104 6.65 -12.80 5.73
CA ARG A 104 6.54 -14.03 4.90
C ARG A 104 5.34 -14.93 5.23
N GLY A 105 4.13 -14.38 5.14
CA GLY A 105 2.88 -15.15 5.09
C GLY A 105 2.73 -15.95 3.78
N GLY A 106 3.56 -16.96 3.55
CA GLY A 106 3.45 -17.84 2.36
C GLY A 106 3.92 -17.21 1.06
N LEU A 107 4.88 -16.28 1.12
CA LEU A 107 5.48 -15.61 -0.02
C LEU A 107 6.95 -16.04 -0.17
N GLU A 108 7.33 -16.46 -1.38
CA GLU A 108 8.70 -16.75 -1.77
C GLU A 108 9.23 -15.70 -2.73
N ARG A 109 10.50 -15.32 -2.57
CA ARG A 109 11.13 -14.31 -3.42
C ARG A 109 11.31 -14.89 -4.82
N LEU A 110 10.81 -14.19 -5.82
CA LEU A 110 11.02 -14.54 -7.20
C LEU A 110 12.49 -14.28 -7.57
N ARG A 111 13.13 -15.26 -8.20
CA ARG A 111 14.45 -15.04 -8.83
C ARG A 111 14.26 -14.19 -10.08
N ASP A 112 15.27 -13.38 -10.42
CA ASP A 112 15.18 -12.34 -11.46
C ASP A 112 14.83 -12.90 -12.88
N ASP A 113 14.90 -14.23 -13.07
CA ASP A 113 14.69 -14.97 -14.31
C ASP A 113 13.28 -15.61 -14.46
N GLU A 114 12.44 -15.60 -13.43
CA GLU A 114 11.12 -16.24 -13.49
C GLU A 114 10.03 -15.29 -14.06
N VAL A 115 9.39 -15.72 -15.16
CA VAL A 115 8.41 -14.91 -15.89
C VAL A 115 7.08 -14.83 -15.13
N ILE A 116 6.74 -13.62 -14.67
CA ILE A 116 5.44 -13.29 -14.07
C ILE A 116 4.38 -13.23 -15.18
N VAL A 117 3.36 -14.09 -15.12
CA VAL A 117 2.16 -13.96 -15.98
C VAL A 117 0.95 -13.77 -15.09
N THR A 118 0.40 -12.56 -15.10
CA THR A 118 -1.00 -12.32 -14.75
C THR A 118 -1.83 -12.74 -15.96
N ARG A 119 -2.57 -13.84 -15.88
CA ARG A 119 -3.39 -14.34 -17.00
C ARG A 119 -4.68 -13.51 -17.16
N GLU A 120 -5.10 -13.35 -18.41
CA GLU A 120 -6.15 -12.46 -18.92
C GLU A 120 -7.54 -12.68 -18.31
N GLY A 121 -8.34 -11.59 -18.27
CA GLY A 121 -9.69 -11.50 -17.68
C GLY A 121 -9.69 -10.85 -16.30
N PHE A 122 -8.76 -11.27 -15.44
CA PHE A 122 -8.46 -10.64 -14.14
C PHE A 122 -7.55 -9.41 -14.27
N GLU A 123 -6.89 -9.28 -15.43
CA GLU A 123 -6.00 -8.19 -15.74
C GLU A 123 -6.70 -6.84 -15.78
N TRP A 124 -7.93 -6.67 -16.26
CA TRP A 124 -8.46 -5.31 -16.39
C TRP A 124 -8.60 -4.59 -15.05
N THR A 125 -9.19 -5.23 -14.03
CA THR A 125 -9.32 -4.65 -12.69
C THR A 125 -7.95 -4.54 -12.00
N HIS A 126 -7.12 -5.58 -12.07
CA HIS A 126 -5.79 -5.58 -11.44
C HIS A 126 -4.81 -4.60 -12.12
N VAL A 127 -4.81 -4.51 -13.46
CA VAL A 127 -4.04 -3.56 -14.28
C VAL A 127 -4.55 -2.15 -14.10
N ASN A 128 -5.87 -1.92 -13.99
CA ASN A 128 -6.41 -0.59 -13.66
C ASN A 128 -5.96 -0.13 -12.26
N LEU A 129 -6.07 -1.00 -11.27
CA LEU A 129 -5.59 -0.71 -9.91
C LEU A 129 -4.07 -0.52 -9.88
N ARG A 130 -3.31 -1.29 -10.65
CA ARG A 130 -1.87 -1.12 -10.84
C ARG A 130 -1.53 0.15 -11.63
N CYS A 131 -2.38 0.60 -12.55
CA CYS A 131 -2.23 1.86 -13.28
C CYS A 131 -2.42 3.07 -12.37
N LEU A 132 -3.36 3.00 -11.41
CA LEU A 132 -3.46 3.96 -10.31
C LEU A 132 -2.15 4.02 -9.49
N SER A 133 -1.49 2.87 -9.28
CA SER A 133 -0.14 2.80 -8.71
C SER A 133 0.93 3.46 -9.59
N LYS A 134 0.93 3.18 -10.90
CA LYS A 134 1.94 3.74 -11.82
C LYS A 134 1.86 5.26 -11.88
N LYS A 135 0.65 5.83 -11.77
CA LYS A 135 0.44 7.28 -11.65
C LYS A 135 1.07 7.83 -10.36
N LEU A 136 1.00 7.07 -9.27
CA LEU A 136 1.62 7.35 -7.97
C LEU A 136 3.16 7.14 -8.00
N GLN A 137 3.67 6.08 -8.63
CA GLN A 137 5.08 5.69 -8.74
C GLN A 137 5.94 6.60 -9.61
N LYS A 138 5.39 7.35 -10.58
CA LYS A 138 6.19 8.29 -11.42
C LYS A 138 6.99 9.33 -10.60
N LYS A 139 6.77 9.47 -9.30
CA LYS A 139 7.56 10.30 -8.37
C LYS A 139 8.65 9.54 -7.59
N ALA A 140 8.65 8.22 -7.55
CA ALA A 140 9.66 7.42 -6.85
C ALA A 140 10.61 6.79 -7.89
N ALA A 141 11.88 7.21 -7.88
CA ALA A 141 12.90 6.64 -8.76
C ALA A 141 12.93 5.10 -8.63
N ALA A 142 12.88 4.41 -9.76
CA ALA A 142 12.72 2.96 -9.84
C ALA A 142 13.92 2.22 -9.23
N LYS A 143 13.83 1.90 -7.93
CA LYS A 143 14.68 0.88 -7.29
C LYS A 143 14.19 -0.50 -7.74
N LYS A 144 15.14 -1.42 -8.01
CA LYS A 144 14.89 -2.81 -8.42
C LYS A 144 13.73 -3.41 -7.63
N LYS A 145 12.65 -3.77 -8.32
CA LYS A 145 11.43 -4.28 -7.71
C LYS A 145 11.60 -5.76 -7.43
N VAL A 146 11.79 -6.12 -6.17
CA VAL A 146 11.75 -7.52 -5.74
C VAL A 146 10.31 -8.00 -5.85
N PHE A 147 10.09 -9.10 -6.56
CA PHE A 147 8.77 -9.73 -6.66
C PHE A 147 8.66 -10.92 -5.70
N TRP A 148 7.47 -11.14 -5.19
CA TRP A 148 7.13 -12.21 -4.27
C TRP A 148 6.02 -13.06 -4.88
N VAL A 149 6.15 -14.38 -4.82
CA VAL A 149 5.17 -15.34 -5.30
C VAL A 149 4.52 -16.07 -4.14
N VAL A 150 3.20 -16.23 -4.21
CA VAL A 150 2.44 -17.02 -3.23
C VAL A 150 2.85 -18.49 -3.30
N SER A 151 3.62 -19.00 -2.33
CA SER A 151 4.02 -20.40 -2.23
C SER A 151 3.14 -21.24 -1.29
N ASP A 152 2.57 -20.62 -0.25
CA ASP A 152 1.63 -21.27 0.68
C ASP A 152 0.29 -20.52 0.69
N ARG A 153 -0.72 -21.19 0.14
CA ARG A 153 -2.09 -20.65 0.03
C ARG A 153 -2.72 -20.35 1.39
N SER A 154 -2.51 -21.21 2.39
CA SER A 154 -3.13 -21.06 3.71
C SER A 154 -2.53 -19.87 4.45
N ARG A 155 -1.20 -19.72 4.40
CA ARG A 155 -0.50 -18.56 4.97
C ARG A 155 -0.86 -17.27 4.24
N PHE A 156 -0.94 -17.31 2.90
CA PHE A 156 -1.35 -16.13 2.13
C PHE A 156 -2.80 -15.74 2.41
N SER A 157 -3.70 -16.72 2.57
CA SER A 157 -5.07 -16.45 2.99
C SER A 157 -5.15 -15.84 4.39
N ALA A 158 -4.28 -16.24 5.32
CA ALA A 158 -4.21 -15.64 6.65
C ALA A 158 -3.74 -14.18 6.56
N LEU A 159 -2.69 -13.91 5.77
CA LEU A 159 -2.18 -12.55 5.52
C LEU A 159 -3.29 -11.64 4.94
N VAL A 160 -4.02 -12.10 3.94
CA VAL A 160 -5.12 -11.32 3.34
C VAL A 160 -6.21 -11.00 4.38
N LYS A 161 -6.56 -11.96 5.25
CA LYS A 161 -7.52 -11.72 6.34
C LYS A 161 -7.01 -10.72 7.36
N GLU A 162 -5.73 -10.78 7.69
CA GLU A 162 -5.10 -9.86 8.64
C GLU A 162 -5.09 -8.41 8.10
N ILE A 163 -4.65 -8.24 6.85
CA ILE A 163 -4.68 -6.94 6.16
C ILE A 163 -6.09 -6.36 6.14
N ARG A 164 -7.11 -7.19 5.87
CA ARG A 164 -8.51 -6.76 5.95
C ARG A 164 -8.88 -6.27 7.34
N GLY A 165 -8.51 -7.00 8.39
CA GLY A 165 -8.77 -6.58 9.78
C GLY A 165 -8.13 -5.22 10.11
N TYR A 166 -6.93 -4.95 9.61
CA TYR A 166 -6.30 -3.64 9.75
C TYR A 166 -7.00 -2.56 8.94
N ASN A 167 -7.44 -2.84 7.72
CA ASN A 167 -8.24 -1.91 6.91
C ASN A 167 -9.58 -1.56 7.56
N GLU A 168 -10.28 -2.54 8.14
CA GLU A 168 -11.50 -2.30 8.92
C GLU A 168 -11.20 -1.42 10.14
N SER A 169 -10.08 -1.65 10.81
CA SER A 169 -9.64 -0.83 11.94
C SER A 169 -9.32 0.61 11.52
N LEU A 170 -8.66 0.81 10.36
CA LEU A 170 -8.46 2.13 9.76
C LEU A 170 -9.78 2.84 9.51
N ASN A 171 -10.78 2.13 8.95
CA ASN A 171 -12.10 2.70 8.71
C ASN A 171 -12.86 3.02 9.99
N ARG A 172 -12.68 2.25 11.07
CA ARG A 172 -13.29 2.54 12.38
C ARG A 172 -12.68 3.76 13.04
N VAL A 173 -11.35 3.90 12.98
CA VAL A 173 -10.62 5.04 13.55
C VAL A 173 -10.94 6.31 12.77
N LEU A 174 -10.99 6.21 11.44
CA LEU A 174 -11.21 7.34 10.56
C LEU A 174 -12.04 6.92 9.34
N PRO A 175 -13.38 6.96 9.44
CA PRO A 175 -14.25 6.61 8.33
C PRO A 175 -14.01 7.51 7.12
N ALA A 176 -13.84 6.88 5.96
CA ALA A 176 -14.01 7.57 4.68
C ALA A 176 -15.52 7.69 4.44
N GLY A 177 -16.05 8.93 4.55
CA GLY A 177 -17.47 9.22 4.36
C GLY A 177 -17.99 8.89 2.98
#